data_AF-A0A5K1B5X2-F1
#
_entry.id   AF-A0A5K1B5X2-F1
#
_cell.length_a   1.000
_cell.length_b   1.000
_cell.length_c   1.000
_cell.angle_alpha   90.00
_cell.angle_beta   90.00
_cell.angle_gamma   90.00
#
_symmetry.space_group_name_H-M   'P 1'
#
loop_
_entity.id
_entity.type
_entity.pdbx_description
1 polymer ?
#
loop_
_entity_poly.entity_id
_entity_poly.type
_entity_poly.pdbx_seq_one_letter_code
_entity_poly.pdbx_strand_id
1 'polypeptide(L)' 'YAYPWWKEKVIDSVQKRKDGLCPLTPEETALILQALDFDKNIQIYIAAGAIYGGDRRMSSLSSAFPNI' A
#
# COMPACT_ATOMS: atom_id res chain seq x y z
N TYR A 1 -9.94 -23.15 -0.34
CA TYR A 1 -9.96 -21.68 -0.24
C TYR A 1 -11.43 -21.23 -0.40
N ALA A 2 -12.13 -20.92 0.69
CA ALA A 2 -13.60 -20.99 0.77
C ALA A 2 -14.36 -19.66 0.57
N TYR A 3 -13.68 -18.56 0.17
CA TYR A 3 -14.26 -17.21 0.26
C TYR A 3 -14.14 -16.39 -1.04
N PRO A 4 -15.18 -16.24 -1.88
CA PRO A 4 -15.08 -15.62 -3.21
C PRO A 4 -14.43 -14.22 -3.24
N TRP A 5 -14.55 -13.45 -2.17
CA TRP A 5 -14.04 -12.07 -2.03
C TRP A 5 -12.51 -11.95 -1.90
N TRP A 6 -11.75 -13.04 -1.65
CA TRP A 6 -10.28 -12.96 -1.68
C TRP A 6 -9.72 -12.63 -3.08
N LYS A 7 -10.56 -12.76 -4.11
CA LYS A 7 -10.21 -12.58 -5.52
C LYS A 7 -10.65 -11.23 -6.10
N GLU A 8 -11.35 -10.40 -5.33
CA GLU A 8 -11.71 -9.04 -5.74
C GLU A 8 -10.44 -8.18 -5.77
N LYS A 9 -9.91 -7.96 -6.98
CA LYS A 9 -8.67 -7.20 -7.22
C LYS A 9 -8.93 -5.73 -7.55
N VAL A 10 -10.19 -5.33 -7.70
CA VAL A 10 -10.59 -3.95 -8.02
C VAL A 10 -11.11 -3.30 -6.75
N ILE A 11 -10.29 -2.42 -6.17
CA ILE A 11 -10.63 -1.70 -4.94
C ILE A 11 -11.10 -0.30 -5.32
N ASP A 12 -12.38 0.02 -5.06
CA ASP A 12 -12.83 1.41 -5.03
C ASP A 12 -12.31 2.08 -3.76
N SER A 13 -11.17 2.76 -3.91
CA SER A 13 -10.52 3.47 -2.80
C SER A 13 -11.36 4.59 -2.19
N VAL A 14 -12.34 5.16 -2.90
CA VAL A 14 -13.20 6.22 -2.36
C VAL A 14 -14.29 5.60 -1.49
N GLN A 15 -14.96 4.57 -2.00
CA GLN A 15 -16.00 3.88 -1.23
C GLN A 15 -15.42 3.20 0.01
N LYS A 16 -14.28 2.51 -0.11
CA LYS A 16 -13.62 1.86 1.04
C LYS A 16 -13.18 2.86 2.13
N ARG A 17 -12.80 4.09 1.77
CA ARG A 17 -12.50 5.13 2.77
C ARG A 17 -13.76 5.66 3.45
N LYS A 18 -14.84 5.88 2.69
CA LYS A 18 -16.14 6.26 3.28
C LYS A 18 -16.66 5.22 4.26
N ASP A 19 -16.43 3.94 3.96
CA ASP A 19 -16.81 2.81 4.80
C ASP A 19 -15.82 2.54 5.95
N GLY A 20 -14.73 3.30 6.06
CA GLY A 20 -13.70 3.12 7.10
C GLY A 20 -12.85 1.86 6.95
N LEU A 21 -12.82 1.25 5.75
CA LEU A 21 -12.17 -0.04 5.47
C LEU A 21 -10.73 0.08 4.92
N CYS A 22 -10.37 1.19 4.28
CA CYS A 22 -9.04 1.40 3.72
C CYS A 22 -8.33 2.54 4.45
N PRO A 23 -7.37 2.24 5.34
CA PRO A 23 -6.80 3.26 6.21
C PRO A 23 -5.76 4.14 5.51
N LEU A 24 -4.92 3.58 4.63
CA LEU A 24 -3.76 4.28 4.07
C LEU A 24 -3.47 3.88 2.62
N THR A 25 -3.06 4.85 1.81
CA THR A 25 -2.45 4.64 0.49
C THR A 25 -0.96 4.33 0.62
N PRO A 26 -0.34 3.73 -0.42
CA PRO A 26 1.11 3.52 -0.44
C PRO A 26 1.92 4.80 -0.18
N GLU A 27 1.43 5.96 -0.65
CA GLU A 27 2.05 7.27 -0.42
C GLU A 27 1.92 7.73 1.03
N GLU A 28 0.73 7.64 1.63
CA GLU A 28 0.52 7.97 3.05
C GLU A 28 1.36 7.05 3.96
N THR A 29 1.46 5.76 3.63
CA THR A 29 2.35 4.83 4.33
C THR A 29 3.81 5.25 4.22
N ALA A 30 4.28 5.66 3.04
CA ALA A 30 5.64 6.14 2.85
C ALA A 30 5.95 7.38 3.70
N LEU A 31 4.98 8.31 3.81
CA LEU A 31 5.11 9.51 4.64
C LEU A 31 5.15 9.18 6.13
N ILE A 32 4.29 8.27 6.59
CA ILE A 32 4.28 7.84 8.00
C ILE A 32 5.59 7.17 8.38
N LEU A 33 6.10 6.26 7.54
CA LEU A 33 7.38 5.59 7.81
C LEU A 33 8.54 6.59 7.88
N GLN A 34 8.55 7.62 7.04
CA GLN A 34 9.54 8.70 7.12
C GLN A 34 9.36 9.55 8.38
N ALA A 35 8.13 9.89 8.76
CA ALA A 35 7.84 10.69 9.95
C ALA A 35 8.20 9.96 11.26
N LEU A 36 8.16 8.63 11.25
CA LEU A 36 8.60 7.77 12.34
C LEU A 36 10.11 7.50 12.35
N ASP A 37 10.86 8.13 11.43
CA ASP A 37 12.32 8.02 11.31
C ASP A 37 12.82 6.57 11.08
N PHE A 38 12.06 5.78 10.30
CA PHE A 38 12.55 4.48 9.85
C PHE A 38 13.72 4.66 8.88
N ASP A 39 14.73 3.79 9.04
CA ASP A 39 15.89 3.75 8.15
C ASP A 39 15.42 3.52 6.69
N LYS A 40 15.99 4.21 5.72
CA LYS A 40 15.60 4.01 4.30
C LYS A 40 16.02 2.64 3.76
N ASN A 41 16.96 1.98 4.44
CA ASN A 41 17.54 0.70 4.09
C ASN A 41 16.74 -0.50 4.66
N ILE A 42 15.62 -0.31 5.36
CA ILE A 42 14.81 -1.44 5.83
C ILE A 42 14.22 -2.21 4.65
N GLN A 43 14.14 -3.53 4.81
CA GLN A 43 13.46 -4.40 3.85
C GLN A 43 11.94 -4.37 4.06
N ILE A 44 11.20 -3.90 3.07
CA ILE A 44 9.73 -3.81 3.12
C ILE A 44 9.13 -4.89 2.24
N TYR A 45 8.21 -5.69 2.76
CA TYR A 45 7.50 -6.72 1.99
C TYR A 45 6.07 -6.29 1.68
N ILE A 46 5.70 -6.33 0.40
CA ILE A 46 4.37 -5.92 -0.05
C ILE A 46 3.53 -7.15 -0.40
N ALA A 47 2.51 -7.44 0.42
CA ALA A 47 1.59 -8.55 0.15
C ALA A 47 0.55 -8.24 -0.97
N ALA A 48 0.40 -6.97 -1.36
CA ALA A 48 -0.75 -6.48 -2.12
C ALA A 48 -0.41 -5.39 -3.17
N GLY A 49 0.79 -5.36 -3.74
CA GLY A 49 1.22 -4.23 -4.60
C GLY A 49 0.37 -4.05 -5.85
N ALA A 50 0.00 -5.14 -6.52
CA ALA A 50 -0.78 -5.10 -7.77
C ALA A 50 -2.20 -4.54 -7.59
N ILE A 51 -2.84 -4.77 -6.43
CA ILE A 51 -4.23 -4.31 -6.18
C ILE A 51 -4.31 -2.82 -5.84
N TYR A 52 -3.20 -2.20 -5.43
CA TYR A 52 -3.12 -0.76 -5.14
C TYR A 52 -2.78 0.09 -6.38
N GLY A 53 -2.81 -0.49 -7.58
CA GLY A 53 -2.49 0.22 -8.82
C GLY A 53 -1.08 -0.03 -9.35
N GLY A 54 -0.45 -1.12 -8.90
CA GLY A 54 0.85 -1.60 -9.39
C GLY A 54 1.98 -0.59 -9.20
N ASP A 55 3.01 -0.69 -10.05
CA ASP A 55 4.22 0.14 -9.98
C ASP A 55 3.93 1.64 -9.93
N ARG A 56 2.86 2.10 -10.61
CA ARG A 56 2.52 3.53 -10.66
C ARG A 56 2.23 4.11 -9.28
N ARG A 57 1.46 3.42 -8.45
CA ARG A 57 1.14 3.89 -7.09
C ARG A 57 2.18 3.46 -6.06
N MET A 58 2.96 2.42 -6.36
CA MET A 58 4.07 1.98 -5.53
C MET A 58 5.33 2.84 -5.69
N SER A 59 5.44 3.61 -6.78
CA SER A 59 6.59 4.47 -7.07
C SER A 59 6.94 5.42 -5.93
N SER A 60 5.95 5.97 -5.21
CA SER A 60 6.21 6.86 -4.08
C SER A 60 6.88 6.13 -2.93
N LEU A 61 6.48 4.88 -2.67
CA LEU A 61 7.03 4.05 -1.61
C LEU A 61 8.42 3.51 -1.98
N SER A 62 8.62 3.05 -3.22
CA SER A 62 9.93 2.57 -3.70
C SER A 62 10.97 3.69 -3.84
N SER A 63 10.54 4.93 -4.10
CA SER A 63 11.44 6.09 -4.10
C SER A 63 11.89 6.48 -2.68
N ALA A 64 11.03 6.27 -1.68
CA ALA A 64 11.37 6.53 -0.28
C ALA A 64 12.20 5.41 0.35
N PHE A 65 11.90 4.16 -0.01
CA PHE A 65 12.54 2.95 0.49
C PHE A 65 13.03 2.11 -0.71
N PRO A 66 14.32 2.21 -1.08
CA PRO A 66 14.87 1.49 -2.23
C PRO A 66 14.94 -0.03 -2.04
N ASN A 67 14.83 -0.54 -0.81
CA ASN A 67 14.90 -1.98 -0.50
C ASN A 67 13.52 -2.62 -0.37
N ILE A 68 12.66 -2.38 -1.36
CA ILE A 68 11.29 -2.90 -1.42
C ILE A 68 11.11 -3.98 -2.49
#